data_AF-A0A3N5EVP8-F1
#
_entry.id   AF-A0A3N5EVP8-F1
#
_cell.length_a   1.000
_cell.length_b   1.000
_cell.length_c   1.000
_cell.angle_alpha   90.00
_cell.angle_beta   90.00
_cell.angle_gamma   90.00
#
_symmetry.space_group_name_H-M   'P 1'
#
loop_
_entity.id
_entity.type
_entity.pdbx_description
1 polymer ?
#
loop_
_entity_poly.entity_id
_entity_poly.type
_entity_poly.pdbx_seq_one_letter_code
_entity_poly.pdbx_strand_id
1 'polypeptide(L)'
;MKFLYSQWRSDSATDEQKLEQLMSLFSYLVVQTSGDVQEALEWLKQLAEEYGLFDENMTMDELIDKLREMGIIEDAETGIQLTNKGIQRIRQDALHEIFTSLKKAPTGGHETPFTGKGVDRLSETRKFNFGDQPTNIDLTSTLTNAFRRDGIDDFTLKEEDLEVYETEHQTTCATVLMIDISHSMILYGEDRITPAKQVALALSELIMTRFPKDYLAMVVFGDDAKLMSINELPFLTVGP
;
A
#
# COMPACT_ATOMS: atom_id res chain seq x y z
N MET A 1 39.51 3.70 3.96
CA MET A 1 38.76 3.29 2.75
C MET A 1 39.15 4.20 1.60
N LYS A 2 39.71 3.66 0.51
CA LYS A 2 39.88 4.41 -0.75
C LYS A 2 38.68 4.06 -1.63
N PHE A 3 37.76 4.99 -1.81
CA PHE A 3 36.71 4.85 -2.82
C PHE A 3 37.34 5.12 -4.18
N LEU A 4 37.51 4.08 -4.98
CA LEU A 4 37.83 4.18 -6.40
C LEU A 4 36.50 4.33 -7.13
N TYR A 5 36.13 5.57 -7.44
CA TYR A 5 34.99 5.84 -8.30
C TYR A 5 35.37 5.44 -9.73
N SER A 6 34.82 4.31 -10.19
CA SER A 6 34.87 3.94 -11.61
C SER A 6 34.05 4.94 -12.43
N GLN A 7 34.41 5.12 -13.70
CA GLN A 7 33.68 6.01 -14.60
C GLN A 7 32.23 5.54 -14.73
N TRP A 8 31.29 6.45 -14.47
CA TRP A 8 29.86 6.23 -14.68
C TRP A 8 29.61 5.78 -16.14
N ARG A 9 28.97 4.62 -16.31
CA ARG A 9 28.42 4.16 -17.59
C ARG A 9 26.89 4.11 -17.45
N SER A 10 26.18 4.54 -18.48
CA SER A 10 24.70 4.57 -18.50
C SER A 10 24.06 3.19 -18.29
N ASP A 11 24.81 2.13 -18.58
CA ASP A 11 24.29 0.76 -18.68
C ASP A 11 24.72 -0.13 -17.49
N SER A 12 25.55 0.38 -16.58
CA SER A 12 25.96 -0.35 -15.38
C SER A 12 24.94 -0.14 -14.27
N ALA A 13 24.02 -1.09 -14.12
CA ALA A 13 23.22 -1.22 -12.92
C ALA A 13 24.13 -1.52 -11.71
N THR A 14 23.92 -0.83 -10.60
CA THR A 14 24.57 -1.20 -9.34
C THR A 14 24.09 -2.57 -8.88
N ASP A 15 24.86 -3.28 -8.07
CA ASP A 15 24.46 -4.60 -7.54
C ASP A 15 23.10 -4.52 -6.80
N GLU A 16 22.82 -3.39 -6.16
CA GLU A 16 21.53 -3.08 -5.52
C GLU A 16 20.38 -2.93 -6.53
N GLN A 17 20.61 -2.24 -7.66
CA GLN A 17 19.60 -2.11 -8.71
C GLN A 17 19.31 -3.45 -9.39
N LYS A 18 20.34 -4.28 -9.60
CA LYS A 18 20.17 -5.63 -10.14
C LYS A 18 19.38 -6.52 -9.20
N LEU A 19 19.71 -6.49 -7.90
CA LEU A 19 18.96 -7.21 -6.88
C LEU A 19 17.48 -6.80 -6.93
N GLU A 20 17.19 -5.50 -6.96
CA GLU A 20 15.82 -5.00 -7.02
C GLU A 20 15.06 -5.45 -8.28
N GLN A 21 15.74 -5.52 -9.44
CA GLN A 21 15.16 -6.04 -10.69
C GLN A 21 14.85 -7.53 -10.60
N LEU A 22 15.80 -8.33 -10.10
CA LEU A 22 15.60 -9.78 -9.90
C LEU A 22 14.50 -10.05 -8.88
N MET A 23 14.43 -9.25 -7.82
CA MET A 23 13.37 -9.28 -6.82
C MET A 23 12.01 -8.99 -7.43
N SER A 24 11.90 -7.94 -8.25
CA SER A 24 10.65 -7.59 -8.93
C SER A 24 10.20 -8.68 -9.89
N LEU A 25 11.16 -9.29 -10.62
CA LEU A 25 10.89 -10.42 -11.50
C LEU A 25 10.45 -11.66 -10.72
N PHE A 26 11.10 -11.96 -9.59
CA PHE A 26 10.69 -13.02 -8.68
C PHE A 26 9.25 -12.80 -8.19
N SER A 27 8.93 -11.60 -7.69
CA SER A 27 7.56 -11.25 -7.27
C SER A 27 6.54 -11.46 -8.40
N TYR A 28 6.87 -11.05 -9.62
CA TYR A 28 6.01 -11.28 -10.78
C TYR A 28 5.79 -12.78 -11.03
N LEU A 29 6.86 -13.57 -11.07
CA LEU A 29 6.79 -15.02 -11.31
C LEU A 29 5.98 -15.74 -10.24
N VAL A 30 6.13 -15.36 -8.97
CA VAL A 30 5.35 -15.91 -7.85
C VAL A 30 3.85 -15.66 -8.05
N VAL A 31 3.44 -14.53 -8.62
CA VAL A 31 2.02 -14.28 -8.91
C VAL A 31 1.53 -15.20 -10.03
N GLN A 32 2.36 -15.47 -11.05
CA GLN A 32 2.05 -16.37 -12.16
C GLN A 32 1.93 -17.83 -11.71
N THR A 33 2.82 -18.28 -10.81
CA THR A 33 2.81 -19.64 -10.24
C THR A 33 1.83 -19.79 -9.07
N SER A 34 0.99 -18.78 -8.82
CA SER A 34 0.00 -18.79 -7.73
C SER A 34 0.62 -19.11 -6.37
N GLY A 35 1.73 -18.43 -6.06
CA GLY A 35 2.39 -18.52 -4.77
C GLY A 35 3.36 -19.69 -4.62
N ASP A 36 3.50 -20.55 -5.63
CA ASP A 36 4.52 -21.61 -5.62
C ASP A 36 5.92 -20.99 -5.82
N VAL A 37 6.67 -20.93 -4.72
CA VAL A 37 8.00 -20.30 -4.67
C VAL A 37 9.03 -21.15 -5.40
N GLN A 38 8.93 -22.47 -5.32
CA GLN A 38 9.85 -23.40 -5.93
C GLN A 38 9.73 -23.32 -7.44
N GLU A 39 8.51 -23.38 -7.97
CA GLU A 39 8.25 -23.21 -9.40
C GLU A 39 8.71 -21.83 -9.90
N ALA A 40 8.44 -20.77 -9.13
CA ALA A 40 8.88 -19.42 -9.48
C ALA A 40 10.41 -19.30 -9.55
N LEU A 41 11.15 -19.89 -8.61
CA LEU A 41 12.61 -19.92 -8.61
C LEU A 41 13.17 -20.75 -9.78
N GLU A 42 12.51 -21.86 -10.12
CA GLU A 42 12.88 -22.67 -11.29
C GLU A 42 12.69 -21.89 -12.60
N TRP A 43 11.58 -21.18 -12.76
CA TRP A 43 11.34 -20.32 -13.93
C TRP A 43 12.33 -19.16 -13.99
N LEU A 44 12.63 -18.54 -12.84
CA LEU A 44 13.63 -17.48 -12.76
C LEU A 44 15.00 -17.99 -13.18
N LYS A 45 15.38 -19.21 -12.79
CA LYS A 45 16.63 -19.84 -13.22
C LYS A 45 16.70 -20.00 -14.73
N GLN A 46 15.64 -20.53 -15.34
CA GLN A 46 15.58 -20.73 -16.79
C GLN A 46 15.69 -19.40 -17.55
N LEU A 47 14.94 -18.38 -17.11
CA LEU A 47 15.02 -17.04 -17.68
C LEU A 47 16.42 -16.43 -17.52
N ALA A 48 17.05 -16.62 -16.36
CA ALA A 48 18.38 -16.10 -16.13
C ALA A 48 19.45 -16.78 -16.97
N GLU A 49 19.33 -18.09 -17.22
CA GLU A 49 20.20 -18.84 -18.15
C GLU A 49 20.01 -18.38 -19.60
N GLU A 50 18.77 -18.12 -20.03
CA GLU A 50 18.47 -17.69 -21.41
C GLU A 50 18.89 -16.26 -21.69
N TYR A 51 18.64 -15.33 -20.77
CA TYR A 51 18.88 -13.90 -20.95
C TYR A 51 20.17 -13.38 -20.29
N GLY A 52 20.93 -14.24 -19.61
CA GLY A 52 22.16 -13.87 -18.93
C GLY A 52 21.94 -12.87 -17.79
N LEU A 53 20.91 -13.10 -16.96
CA LEU A 53 20.52 -12.17 -15.89
C LEU A 53 21.45 -12.23 -14.67
N PHE A 54 22.19 -13.33 -14.49
CA PHE A 54 23.15 -13.52 -13.41
C PHE A 54 24.58 -13.26 -13.89
N ASP A 55 25.43 -12.79 -12.98
CA ASP A 55 26.87 -12.56 -13.20
C ASP A 55 27.70 -13.09 -12.03
N GLU A 56 29.01 -12.83 -12.03
CA GLU A 56 29.93 -13.28 -10.97
C GLU A 56 29.61 -12.68 -9.58
N ASN A 57 28.87 -11.57 -9.51
CA ASN A 57 28.54 -10.86 -8.27
C ASN A 57 27.11 -11.14 -7.77
N MET A 58 26.25 -11.70 -8.62
CA MET A 58 24.87 -12.00 -8.31
C MET A 58 24.49 -13.32 -8.99
N THR A 59 24.63 -14.40 -8.23
CA THR A 59 24.25 -15.76 -8.60
C THR A 59 22.86 -16.12 -8.07
N MET A 60 22.28 -17.23 -8.56
CA MET A 60 21.00 -17.72 -8.05
C MET A 60 21.04 -18.02 -6.54
N ASP A 61 22.10 -18.66 -6.07
CA ASP A 61 22.25 -19.01 -4.66
C ASP A 61 22.36 -17.75 -3.79
N GLU A 62 23.10 -16.74 -4.25
CA GLU A 62 23.19 -15.44 -3.59
C GLU A 62 21.84 -14.72 -3.56
N LEU A 63 21.04 -14.79 -4.63
CA LEU A 63 19.69 -14.23 -4.64
C LEU A 63 18.78 -14.92 -3.60
N ILE A 64 18.82 -16.26 -3.52
CA ILE A 64 18.03 -17.01 -2.54
C ILE A 64 18.47 -16.65 -1.12
N ASP A 65 19.77 -16.52 -0.87
CA ASP A 65 20.28 -16.11 0.44
C ASP A 65 19.88 -14.67 0.78
N LYS A 66 19.87 -13.75 -0.20
CA LYS A 66 19.35 -12.39 -0.04
C LYS A 66 17.85 -12.38 0.26
N LEU A 67 17.07 -13.19 -0.44
CA LEU A 67 15.62 -13.36 -0.19
C LEU A 67 15.36 -13.83 1.26
N ARG A 68 16.17 -14.77 1.77
CA ARG A 68 16.11 -15.22 3.17
C ARG A 68 16.55 -14.14 4.15
N GLU A 69 17.67 -13.46 3.89
CA GLU A 69 18.19 -12.37 4.73
C GLU A 69 17.17 -11.22 4.86
N MET A 70 16.50 -10.89 3.75
CA MET A 70 15.42 -9.91 3.72
C MET A 70 14.13 -10.41 4.36
N GLY A 71 14.04 -11.71 4.70
CA GLY A 71 12.88 -12.35 5.30
C GLY A 71 11.69 -12.41 4.35
N ILE A 72 11.92 -12.52 3.04
CA ILE A 72 10.87 -12.63 2.00
C ILE A 72 10.43 -14.09 1.86
N ILE A 73 11.39 -15.00 1.93
CA ILE A 73 11.17 -16.44 1.94
C ILE A 73 11.72 -17.04 3.24
N GLU A 74 11.17 -18.19 3.62
CA GLU A 74 11.65 -19.00 4.75
C GLU A 74 11.58 -20.49 4.41
N ASP A 75 12.39 -21.29 5.10
CA ASP A 75 12.34 -22.74 4.96
C ASP A 75 11.17 -23.31 5.80
N ALA A 76 10.32 -24.11 5.17
CA ALA A 76 9.17 -24.79 5.74
C ALA A 76 9.41 -26.31 5.82
N GLU A 77 8.47 -27.05 6.42
CA GLU A 77 8.54 -28.52 6.48
C GLU A 77 8.63 -29.17 5.09
N THR A 78 8.02 -28.53 4.09
CA THR A 78 8.00 -28.98 2.69
C THR A 78 8.60 -27.93 1.74
N GLY A 79 9.86 -27.55 1.98
CA GLY A 79 10.64 -26.72 1.06
C GLY A 79 10.72 -25.26 1.46
N ILE A 80 10.61 -24.34 0.51
CA ILE A 80 10.68 -22.89 0.72
C ILE A 80 9.25 -22.33 0.61
N GLN A 81 8.90 -21.35 1.44
CA GLN A 81 7.61 -20.65 1.37
C GLN A 81 7.78 -19.14 1.51
N LEU A 82 6.75 -18.39 1.12
CA LEU A 82 6.68 -16.94 1.35
C LEU A 82 6.39 -16.64 2.82
N THR A 83 7.06 -15.63 3.36
CA THR A 83 6.67 -15.03 4.63
C THR A 83 5.57 -13.99 4.43
N ASN A 84 4.95 -13.53 5.52
CA ASN A 84 4.05 -12.37 5.48
C ASN A 84 4.71 -11.11 4.89
N LYS A 85 6.02 -10.94 5.12
CA LYS A 85 6.79 -9.82 4.57
C LYS A 85 7.00 -10.00 3.06
N GLY A 86 7.24 -11.23 2.61
CA GLY A 86 7.32 -11.55 1.17
C GLY A 86 6.00 -11.30 0.45
N ILE A 87 4.88 -11.73 1.05
CA ILE A 87 3.54 -11.43 0.54
C ILE A 87 3.31 -9.91 0.44
N GLN A 88 3.67 -9.15 1.48
CA GLN A 88 3.58 -7.68 1.44
C GLN A 88 4.43 -7.10 0.31
N ARG A 89 5.65 -7.59 0.14
CA ARG A 89 6.56 -7.15 -0.93
C ARG A 89 5.96 -7.40 -2.32
N ILE A 90 5.38 -8.57 -2.55
CA ILE A 90 4.69 -8.89 -3.81
C ILE A 90 3.56 -7.90 -4.10
N ARG A 91 2.78 -7.50 -3.08
CA ARG A 91 1.73 -6.48 -3.29
C ARG A 91 2.29 -5.10 -3.65
N GLN A 92 3.41 -4.72 -3.06
CA GLN A 92 4.11 -3.46 -3.37
C GLN A 92 4.64 -3.47 -4.80
N ASP A 93 5.24 -4.58 -5.22
CA ASP A 93 5.76 -4.74 -6.57
C ASP A 93 4.62 -4.73 -7.61
N ALA A 94 3.52 -5.43 -7.33
CA ALA A 94 2.32 -5.38 -8.18
C ALA A 94 1.74 -3.96 -8.29
N LEU A 95 1.70 -3.21 -7.19
CA LEU A 95 1.28 -1.80 -7.20
C LEU A 95 2.21 -0.94 -8.07
N HIS A 96 3.52 -1.14 -7.93
CA HIS A 96 4.53 -0.42 -8.71
C HIS A 96 4.42 -0.72 -10.21
N GLU A 97 4.17 -1.98 -10.58
CA GLU A 97 3.97 -2.42 -11.96
C GLU A 97 2.75 -1.73 -12.60
N ILE A 98 1.62 -1.67 -11.89
CA ILE A 98 0.43 -0.96 -12.37
C ILE A 98 0.73 0.53 -12.60
N PHE A 99 1.40 1.21 -11.66
CA PHE A 99 1.69 2.63 -11.85
C PHE A 99 2.72 2.91 -12.95
N THR A 100 3.66 2.00 -13.18
CA THR A 100 4.67 2.13 -14.23
C THR A 100 4.06 1.92 -15.62
N SER A 101 3.04 1.08 -15.74
CA SER A 101 2.33 0.82 -17.01
C SER A 101 1.25 1.87 -17.35
N LEU A 102 0.87 2.73 -16.41
CA LEU A 102 -0.11 3.80 -16.64
C LEU A 102 0.45 4.91 -17.53
N LYS A 103 -0.26 5.20 -18.64
CA LYS A 103 0.02 6.38 -19.46
C LYS A 103 -0.28 7.65 -18.66
N LYS A 104 0.57 8.67 -18.81
CA LYS A 104 0.47 9.97 -18.13
C LYS A 104 -0.92 10.60 -18.37
N ALA A 105 -1.79 10.53 -17.38
CA ALA A 105 -3.12 11.15 -17.37
C ALA A 105 -3.09 12.47 -16.56
N PRO A 106 -4.03 13.41 -16.79
CA PRO A 106 -4.15 14.60 -15.96
C PRO A 106 -4.48 14.24 -14.50
N THR A 107 -3.86 14.94 -13.56
CA THR A 107 -4.01 14.80 -12.11
C THR A 107 -5.46 14.98 -11.66
N GLY A 108 -6.07 13.94 -11.11
CA GLY A 108 -7.31 14.00 -10.32
C GLY A 108 -6.99 13.75 -8.85
N GLY A 109 -7.13 14.78 -8.02
CA GLY A 109 -7.01 14.67 -6.57
C GLY A 109 -8.40 14.67 -5.96
N HIS A 110 -8.76 13.61 -5.25
CA HIS A 110 -9.94 13.63 -4.38
C HIS A 110 -9.56 14.37 -3.09
N GLU A 111 -9.75 15.69 -3.08
CA GLU A 111 -9.90 16.44 -1.83
C GLU A 111 -11.38 16.53 -1.50
N THR A 112 -11.74 16.19 -0.26
CA THR A 112 -13.12 16.32 0.22
C THR A 112 -13.37 17.77 0.69
N PRO A 113 -14.42 18.46 0.22
CA PRO A 113 -14.68 19.86 0.57
C PRO A 113 -15.39 20.05 1.93
N PHE A 114 -15.42 19.03 2.80
CA PHE A 114 -16.22 19.05 4.03
C PHE A 114 -15.34 19.21 5.28
N THR A 115 -15.52 20.31 6.01
CA THR A 115 -15.11 20.45 7.41
C THR A 115 -16.18 19.85 8.32
N GLY A 116 -15.82 19.17 9.41
CA GLY A 116 -16.79 18.43 10.23
C GLY A 116 -16.37 18.24 11.69
N LYS A 117 -17.23 17.56 12.47
CA LYS A 117 -17.13 17.39 13.94
C LYS A 117 -16.18 16.25 14.33
N GLY A 118 -14.90 16.41 14.05
CA GLY A 118 -13.85 15.47 14.49
C GLY A 118 -13.39 15.70 15.93
N VAL A 119 -12.44 14.87 16.39
CA VAL A 119 -11.81 14.99 17.72
C VAL A 119 -10.41 15.60 17.64
N ASP A 120 -9.75 15.50 16.48
CA ASP A 120 -8.40 16.03 16.27
C ASP A 120 -8.45 17.53 15.94
N ARG A 121 -7.87 18.34 16.83
CA ARG A 121 -7.80 19.80 16.71
C ARG A 121 -6.74 20.20 15.69
N LEU A 122 -7.13 21.03 14.74
CA LEU A 122 -6.22 21.77 13.87
C LEU A 122 -5.62 22.95 14.65
N SER A 123 -4.50 23.49 14.16
CA SER A 123 -3.89 24.70 14.75
C SER A 123 -4.67 25.97 14.42
N GLU A 124 -5.57 25.92 13.44
CA GLU A 124 -6.41 27.04 13.04
C GLU A 124 -7.65 27.15 13.95
N THR A 125 -7.98 28.39 14.31
CA THR A 125 -9.18 28.71 15.07
C THR A 125 -10.19 29.42 14.18
N ARG A 126 -11.47 29.21 14.50
CA ARG A 126 -12.59 29.94 13.89
C ARG A 126 -13.56 30.41 14.96
N LYS A 127 -14.46 31.32 14.59
CA LYS A 127 -15.55 31.76 15.48
C LYS A 127 -16.45 30.57 15.84
N PHE A 128 -16.86 30.55 17.10
CA PHE A 128 -17.86 29.61 17.61
C PHE A 128 -19.18 29.73 16.83
N ASN A 129 -19.77 28.58 16.51
CA ASN A 129 -21.14 28.48 16.02
C ASN A 129 -21.93 27.55 16.94
N PHE A 130 -23.23 27.83 17.07
CA PHE A 130 -24.12 27.00 17.86
C PHE A 130 -24.06 25.52 17.42
N GLY A 131 -23.74 24.64 18.37
CA GLY A 131 -23.58 23.19 18.14
C GLY A 131 -22.12 22.69 18.07
N ASP A 132 -21.15 23.59 18.21
CA ASP A 132 -19.74 23.25 18.45
C ASP A 132 -19.52 22.68 19.86
N GLN A 133 -18.55 21.78 20.00
CA GLN A 133 -18.26 21.15 21.30
C GLN A 133 -17.53 22.13 22.22
N PRO A 134 -17.97 22.34 23.47
CA PRO A 134 -17.29 23.22 24.43
C PRO A 134 -15.85 22.83 24.71
N THR A 135 -15.50 21.55 24.53
CA THR A 135 -14.14 21.02 24.66
C THR A 135 -13.18 21.57 23.61
N ASN A 136 -13.67 22.15 22.50
CA ASN A 136 -12.83 22.68 21.43
C ASN A 136 -12.63 24.19 21.52
N ILE A 137 -13.13 24.86 22.56
CA ILE A 137 -12.93 26.29 22.77
C ILE A 137 -11.45 26.57 23.04
N ASP A 138 -10.87 27.48 22.25
CA ASP A 138 -9.57 28.04 22.57
C ASP A 138 -9.72 29.14 23.61
N LEU A 139 -9.43 28.79 24.86
CA LEU A 139 -9.51 29.73 25.98
C LEU A 139 -8.57 30.93 25.79
N THR A 140 -7.43 30.76 25.12
CA THR A 140 -6.43 31.82 24.99
C THR A 140 -6.93 32.93 24.06
N SER A 141 -7.33 32.57 22.84
CA SER A 141 -7.89 33.51 21.86
C SER A 141 -9.22 34.08 22.36
N THR A 142 -10.06 33.24 22.98
CA THR A 142 -11.33 33.67 23.58
C THR A 142 -11.15 34.75 24.65
N LEU A 143 -10.24 34.52 25.62
CA LEU A 143 -9.97 35.50 26.68
C LEU A 143 -9.33 36.76 26.11
N THR A 144 -8.44 36.62 25.13
CA THR A 144 -7.79 37.76 24.46
C THR A 144 -8.81 38.63 23.74
N ASN A 145 -9.81 38.03 23.07
CA ASN A 145 -10.91 38.74 22.43
C ASN A 145 -11.79 39.47 23.46
N ALA A 146 -12.15 38.80 24.55
CA ALA A 146 -12.94 39.40 25.63
C ALA A 146 -12.23 40.60 26.28
N PHE A 147 -10.95 40.47 26.61
CA PHE A 147 -10.16 41.58 27.17
C PHE A 147 -9.94 42.72 26.17
N ARG A 148 -9.81 42.42 24.88
CA ARG A 148 -9.71 43.44 23.84
C ARG A 148 -11.00 44.24 23.69
N ARG A 149 -12.17 43.64 23.96
CA ARG A 149 -13.47 44.33 23.85
C ARG A 149 -13.73 45.25 25.04
N ASP A 150 -13.71 44.71 26.26
CA ASP A 150 -14.22 45.41 27.44
C ASP A 150 -13.11 46.00 28.33
N GLY A 151 -11.84 45.67 28.06
CA GLY A 151 -10.71 46.06 28.91
C GLY A 151 -10.54 45.15 30.12
N ILE A 152 -9.57 45.46 30.98
CA ILE A 152 -9.18 44.61 32.12
C ILE A 152 -10.13 44.78 33.32
N ASP A 153 -10.75 45.95 33.46
CA ASP A 153 -11.48 46.33 34.69
C ASP A 153 -12.91 45.79 34.75
N ASP A 154 -13.57 45.57 33.61
CA ASP A 154 -14.94 45.04 33.52
C ASP A 154 -14.98 43.81 32.59
N PHE A 155 -14.56 42.65 33.11
CA PHE A 155 -14.59 41.40 32.34
C PHE A 155 -16.01 40.90 32.11
N THR A 156 -16.48 40.92 30.86
CA THR A 156 -17.65 40.17 30.42
C THR A 156 -17.29 39.24 29.27
N LEU A 157 -17.88 38.04 29.25
CA LEU A 157 -17.68 37.07 28.17
C LEU A 157 -18.97 36.99 27.35
N LYS A 158 -18.87 37.21 26.04
CA LYS A 158 -19.98 37.05 25.10
C LYS A 158 -19.67 35.97 24.07
N GLU A 159 -20.71 35.45 23.43
CA GLU A 159 -20.57 34.41 22.40
C GLU A 159 -19.66 34.83 21.25
N GLU A 160 -19.66 36.12 20.89
CA GLU A 160 -18.79 36.69 19.85
C GLU A 160 -17.29 36.62 20.15
N ASP A 161 -16.91 36.43 21.42
CA ASP A 161 -15.51 36.27 21.84
C ASP A 161 -15.02 34.85 21.66
N LEU A 162 -15.94 33.88 21.62
CA LEU A 162 -15.61 32.46 21.61
C LEU A 162 -14.95 32.05 20.29
N GLU A 163 -13.72 31.57 20.38
CA GLU A 163 -13.05 30.87 19.30
C GLU A 163 -12.95 29.38 19.60
N VAL A 164 -13.12 28.57 18.56
CA VAL A 164 -12.98 27.12 18.62
C VAL A 164 -11.91 26.67 17.64
N TYR A 165 -11.13 25.67 18.03
CA TYR A 165 -10.25 24.96 17.12
C TYR A 165 -11.08 24.28 16.03
N GLU A 166 -10.65 24.39 14.77
CA GLU A 166 -11.21 23.53 13.73
C GLU A 166 -10.86 22.07 14.01
N THR A 167 -11.76 21.16 13.63
CA THR A 167 -11.56 19.73 13.79
C THR A 167 -11.54 19.05 12.45
N GLU A 168 -10.59 18.14 12.25
CA GLU A 168 -10.53 17.36 11.02
C GLU A 168 -11.62 16.28 11.02
N HIS A 169 -12.42 16.22 9.96
CA HIS A 169 -13.42 15.16 9.81
C HIS A 169 -12.78 13.92 9.18
N GLN A 170 -12.39 12.96 10.01
CA GLN A 170 -11.94 11.65 9.53
C GLN A 170 -13.16 10.74 9.31
N THR A 171 -13.54 10.54 8.04
CA THR A 171 -14.54 9.53 7.67
C THR A 171 -13.83 8.19 7.47
N THR A 172 -14.33 7.12 8.07
CA THR A 172 -13.84 5.76 7.75
C THR A 172 -14.59 5.21 6.55
N CYS A 173 -13.88 4.52 5.65
CA CYS A 173 -14.47 3.80 4.53
C CYS A 173 -14.41 2.29 4.77
N ALA A 174 -15.43 1.55 4.31
CA ALA A 174 -15.41 0.10 4.24
C ALA A 174 -15.44 -0.33 2.78
N THR A 175 -14.35 -0.94 2.31
CA THR A 175 -14.20 -1.43 0.94
C THR A 175 -14.28 -2.96 0.94
N VAL A 176 -15.07 -3.51 0.02
CA VAL A 176 -15.12 -4.95 -0.24
C VAL A 176 -14.59 -5.23 -1.64
N LEU A 177 -13.50 -5.98 -1.72
CA LEU A 177 -12.92 -6.44 -2.97
C LEU A 177 -13.41 -7.85 -3.26
N MET A 178 -14.14 -8.03 -4.37
CA MET A 178 -14.68 -9.32 -4.79
C MET A 178 -13.92 -9.86 -5.99
N ILE A 179 -13.45 -11.10 -5.93
CA ILE A 179 -12.69 -11.75 -7.00
C ILE A 179 -13.43 -13.00 -7.50
N ASP A 180 -13.70 -13.02 -8.81
CA ASP A 180 -14.29 -14.18 -9.49
C ASP A 180 -13.24 -15.28 -9.64
N ILE A 181 -13.58 -16.51 -9.23
CA ILE A 181 -12.77 -17.73 -9.39
C ILE A 181 -13.47 -18.80 -10.22
N SER A 182 -14.56 -18.44 -10.91
CA SER A 182 -15.33 -19.35 -11.75
C SER A 182 -14.56 -19.75 -13.01
N HIS A 183 -15.07 -20.78 -13.69
CA HIS A 183 -14.48 -21.29 -14.92
C HIS A 183 -14.32 -20.23 -16.03
N SER A 184 -15.10 -19.13 -16.04
CA SER A 184 -14.90 -18.06 -17.02
C SER A 184 -13.53 -17.39 -16.91
N MET A 185 -12.85 -17.51 -15.78
CA MET A 185 -11.55 -16.88 -15.56
C MET A 185 -10.40 -17.55 -16.31
N ILE A 186 -10.60 -18.76 -16.83
CA ILE A 186 -9.62 -19.52 -17.66
C ILE A 186 -10.21 -19.96 -19.02
N LEU A 187 -11.44 -19.52 -19.33
CA LEU A 187 -12.17 -20.00 -20.49
C LEU A 187 -11.52 -19.55 -21.79
N TYR A 188 -11.50 -20.45 -22.77
CA TYR A 188 -10.87 -20.28 -24.10
C TYR A 188 -9.35 -20.16 -24.08
N GLY A 189 -8.70 -20.63 -23.01
CA GLY A 189 -7.25 -20.54 -22.86
C GLY A 189 -6.75 -19.14 -22.52
N GLU A 190 -7.65 -18.22 -22.18
CA GLU A 190 -7.31 -16.89 -21.68
C GLU A 190 -7.18 -16.92 -20.16
N ASP A 191 -6.01 -16.57 -19.63
CA ASP A 191 -5.79 -16.39 -18.20
C ASP A 191 -6.24 -14.99 -17.76
N ARG A 192 -7.46 -14.90 -17.22
CA ARG A 192 -8.02 -13.67 -16.65
C ARG A 192 -7.81 -13.59 -15.14
N ILE A 193 -7.49 -14.70 -14.48
CA ILE A 193 -7.32 -14.74 -13.02
C ILE A 193 -6.03 -14.04 -12.61
N THR A 194 -4.95 -14.24 -13.36
CA THR A 194 -3.64 -13.68 -13.00
C THR A 194 -3.65 -12.15 -13.08
N PRO A 195 -4.14 -11.50 -14.16
CA PRO A 195 -4.30 -10.05 -14.19
C PRO A 195 -5.23 -9.54 -13.07
N ALA A 196 -6.33 -10.24 -12.79
CA ALA A 196 -7.25 -9.87 -11.71
C ALA A 196 -6.57 -9.93 -10.33
N LYS A 197 -5.77 -10.96 -10.08
CA LYS A 197 -4.97 -11.15 -8.87
C LYS A 197 -3.92 -10.05 -8.72
N GLN A 198 -3.20 -9.69 -9.78
CA GLN A 198 -2.25 -8.57 -9.77
C GLN A 198 -2.93 -7.25 -9.38
N VAL A 199 -4.07 -6.93 -10.02
CA VAL A 199 -4.86 -5.73 -9.70
C VAL A 199 -5.36 -5.76 -8.26
N ALA A 200 -5.81 -6.91 -7.77
CA ALA A 200 -6.27 -7.08 -6.41
C ALA A 200 -5.14 -6.88 -5.38
N LEU A 201 -3.95 -7.42 -5.65
CA LEU A 201 -2.77 -7.28 -4.79
C LEU A 201 -2.37 -5.80 -4.68
N ALA A 202 -2.27 -5.14 -5.84
CA ALA A 202 -1.94 -3.74 -5.95
C ALA A 202 -2.97 -2.84 -5.23
N LEU A 203 -4.26 -3.03 -5.51
CA LEU A 203 -5.33 -2.24 -4.90
C LEU A 203 -5.36 -2.42 -3.38
N SER A 204 -5.14 -3.64 -2.90
CA SER A 204 -5.06 -3.92 -1.47
C SER A 204 -3.90 -3.16 -0.82
N GLU A 205 -2.71 -3.15 -1.43
CA GLU A 205 -1.57 -2.39 -0.91
C GLU A 205 -1.81 -0.88 -0.95
N LEU A 206 -2.43 -0.37 -2.02
CA LEU A 206 -2.76 1.04 -2.16
C LEU A 206 -3.69 1.50 -1.02
N ILE A 207 -4.76 0.74 -0.78
CA ILE A 207 -5.73 1.05 0.27
C ILE A 207 -5.08 0.95 1.64
N MET A 208 -4.38 -0.15 1.94
CA MET A 208 -3.76 -0.35 3.25
C MET A 208 -2.66 0.67 3.57
N THR A 209 -1.93 1.14 2.55
CA THR A 209 -0.86 2.13 2.73
C THR A 209 -1.41 3.55 2.83
N ARG A 210 -2.38 3.92 1.98
CA ARG A 210 -2.90 5.28 1.91
C ARG A 210 -4.00 5.56 2.94
N PHE A 211 -4.77 4.53 3.28
CA PHE A 211 -5.92 4.62 4.17
C PHE A 211 -5.84 3.51 5.26
N PRO A 212 -4.82 3.53 6.13
CA PRO A 212 -4.57 2.46 7.10
C PRO A 212 -5.68 2.29 8.17
N LYS A 213 -6.56 3.29 8.32
CA LYS A 213 -7.71 3.23 9.23
C LYS A 213 -8.99 2.71 8.57
N ASP A 214 -8.99 2.50 7.25
CA ASP A 214 -10.15 2.00 6.52
C ASP A 214 -10.25 0.48 6.64
N TYR A 215 -11.49 -0.02 6.52
CA TYR A 215 -11.76 -1.46 6.52
C TYR A 215 -11.69 -2.00 5.09
N LEU A 216 -10.89 -3.03 4.87
CA LEU A 216 -10.81 -3.77 3.60
C LEU A 216 -11.16 -5.23 3.85
N ALA A 217 -12.23 -5.71 3.22
CA ALA A 217 -12.58 -7.12 3.17
C ALA A 217 -12.37 -7.69 1.77
N MET A 218 -11.92 -8.94 1.68
CA MET A 218 -11.77 -9.65 0.44
C MET A 218 -12.71 -10.86 0.40
N VAL A 219 -13.41 -11.01 -0.71
CA VAL A 219 -14.36 -12.10 -0.94
C VAL A 219 -14.02 -12.75 -2.26
N VAL A 220 -13.80 -14.06 -2.24
CA VAL A 220 -13.70 -14.84 -3.47
C VAL A 220 -15.05 -15.49 -3.75
N PHE A 221 -15.44 -15.55 -5.02
CA PHE A 221 -16.73 -16.12 -5.40
C PHE A 221 -16.64 -16.98 -6.66
N GLY A 222 -17.29 -18.14 -6.60
CA GLY A 222 -17.51 -19.06 -7.72
C GLY A 222 -18.91 -19.65 -7.58
N ASP A 223 -19.00 -20.93 -7.20
CA ASP A 223 -20.29 -21.55 -6.80
C ASP A 223 -20.78 -21.00 -5.45
N ASP A 224 -19.86 -20.75 -4.52
CA ASP A 224 -20.09 -20.13 -3.21
C ASP A 224 -19.21 -18.88 -3.05
N ALA A 225 -19.58 -18.00 -2.11
CA ALA A 225 -18.76 -16.86 -1.71
C ALA A 225 -18.11 -17.11 -0.34
N LYS A 226 -16.80 -16.85 -0.25
CA LYS A 226 -16.03 -17.04 0.99
C LYS A 226 -15.18 -15.80 1.29
N LEU A 227 -15.12 -15.44 2.57
CA LEU A 227 -14.15 -14.44 3.03
C LEU A 227 -12.75 -15.01 2.90
N MET A 228 -11.83 -14.18 2.43
CA MET A 228 -10.43 -14.52 2.22
C MET A 228 -9.54 -13.50 2.93
N SER A 229 -8.44 -13.96 3.49
CA SER A 229 -7.37 -13.09 3.98
C SER A 229 -6.56 -12.53 2.82
N ILE A 230 -6.10 -11.28 2.95
CA ILE A 230 -5.21 -10.64 1.97
C ILE A 230 -3.93 -11.48 1.77
N ASN A 231 -3.50 -12.24 2.79
CA ASN A 231 -2.32 -13.10 2.69
C ASN A 231 -2.53 -14.34 1.81
N GLU A 232 -3.77 -14.73 1.57
CA GLU A 232 -4.10 -15.89 0.73
C GLU A 232 -4.17 -15.49 -0.76
N LEU A 233 -4.23 -14.19 -1.06
CA LEU A 233 -4.42 -13.69 -2.42
C LEU A 233 -3.34 -14.14 -3.44
N PRO A 234 -2.03 -14.17 -3.12
CA PRO A 234 -1.03 -14.67 -4.07
C PRO A 234 -1.28 -16.14 -4.47
N PHE A 235 -1.85 -16.92 -3.55
CA PHE A 235 -2.11 -18.34 -3.69
C PHE A 235 -3.45 -18.66 -4.37
N LEU A 236 -4.21 -17.62 -4.77
CA LEU A 236 -5.50 -17.78 -5.40
C LEU A 236 -5.38 -18.46 -6.77
N THR A 237 -6.15 -19.52 -6.96
CA THR A 237 -6.27 -20.30 -8.20
C THR A 237 -7.73 -20.35 -8.67
N VAL A 238 -7.94 -20.80 -9.91
CA VAL A 238 -9.29 -20.94 -10.49
C VAL A 238 -9.90 -22.28 -10.09
N GLY A 239 -11.18 -22.26 -9.75
CA GLY A 239 -11.94 -23.43 -9.32
C GLY A 239 -12.62 -23.18 -7.97
N PRO A 240 -13.78 -23.82 -7.72
CA PRO A 240 -14.53 -23.68 -6.47
C PRO A 240 -13.83 -24.26 -5.22
#